data_AF-A0AA39TKR0-F1
#
_entry.id   AF-A0AA39TKR0-F1
#
_cell.length_a   1.000
_cell.length_b   1.000
_cell.length_c   1.000
_cell.angle_alpha   90.00
_cell.angle_beta   90.00
_cell.angle_gamma   90.00
#
_symmetry.space_group_name_H-M   'P 1'
#
loop_
_entity.id
_entity.type
_entity.pdbx_description
1 polymer ?
#
loop_
_entity_poly.entity_id
_entity_poly.type
_entity_poly.pdbx_seq_one_letter_code
_entity_poly.pdbx_strand_id
1 'polypeptide(L)'
;MDSVRATLPQPAWGYKKETPAAFDTVLAWKELPEEGVDLHTLGPQGLHVAQVQAIFSLPDRFGTFPHPFAYVEWFTPLRKLDDHTGMFKVSRSTANQQQKAENGSYMDK
;
A
#
# COMPACT_ATOMS: atom_id res chain seq x y z
N MET A 1 17.77 8.01 -0.48
CA MET A 1 16.53 7.21 -0.57
C MET A 1 15.44 7.97 0.17
N ASP A 2 14.26 8.07 -0.43
CA ASP A 2 13.09 8.67 0.22
C ASP A 2 12.54 7.70 1.28
N SER A 3 12.05 8.21 2.42
CA SER A 3 11.62 7.40 3.57
C SER A 3 10.11 7.47 3.72
N VAL A 4 9.45 6.32 3.65
CA VAL A 4 8.01 6.19 3.83
C VAL A 4 7.66 6.10 5.31
N ARG A 5 6.67 6.89 5.74
CA ARG A 5 6.23 7.05 7.13
C ARG A 5 4.79 6.61 7.30
N ALA A 6 4.55 5.92 8.41
CA ALA A 6 3.23 5.61 8.92
C ALA A 6 3.26 5.74 10.45
N THR A 7 2.73 6.85 10.96
CA THR A 7 2.66 7.17 12.38
C THR A 7 1.21 7.17 12.82
N LEU A 8 0.87 6.24 13.71
CA LEU A 8 -0.43 6.24 14.37
C LEU A 8 -0.57 7.46 15.29
N PRO A 9 -1.78 8.00 15.44
CA PRO A 9 -2.02 9.06 16.39
C PRO A 9 -1.69 8.57 17.79
N GLN A 10 -0.85 9.32 18.51
CA GLN A 10 -0.54 9.03 19.91
C GLN A 10 -1.14 10.14 20.78
N PRO A 11 -2.03 9.79 21.73
CA PRO A 11 -2.54 10.77 22.68
C PRO A 11 -1.40 11.30 23.55
N ALA A 12 -1.57 12.51 24.07
CA ALA A 12 -0.65 13.04 25.06
C ALA A 12 -0.61 12.11 26.29
N TRP A 13 0.60 11.77 26.75
CA TRP A 13 0.79 10.93 27.93
C TRP A 13 1.92 11.48 28.80
N GLY A 14 1.58 11.96 29.99
CA GLY A 14 2.52 12.64 30.89
C GLY A 14 3.14 13.88 30.24
N TYR A 15 4.46 13.89 30.10
CA TYR A 15 5.23 14.97 29.45
C TYR A 15 5.35 14.81 27.92
N LYS A 16 4.81 13.74 27.33
CA LYS A 16 4.82 13.53 25.89
C LYS A 16 3.65 14.27 25.25
N LYS A 17 3.95 15.18 24.31
CA LYS A 17 2.93 15.88 23.51
C LYS A 17 2.19 14.89 22.60
N GLU A 18 0.97 15.26 22.25
CA GLU A 18 0.19 14.57 21.22
C GLU A 18 0.99 14.52 19.91
N THR A 19 0.99 13.33 19.29
CA THR A 19 1.53 13.15 17.94
C THR A 19 0.35 12.90 16.99
N PRO A 20 0.07 13.82 16.05
CA PRO A 20 -0.94 13.60 15.03
C PRO A 20 -0.61 12.39 14.15
N ALA A 21 -1.64 11.79 13.56
CA ALA A 21 -1.44 10.75 12.57
C ALA A 21 -0.71 11.31 11.33
N ALA A 22 0.26 10.58 10.81
CA ALA A 22 0.98 10.93 9.59
C ALA A 22 1.16 9.68 8.72
N PHE A 23 0.56 9.70 7.53
CA PHE A 23 0.56 8.56 6.61
C PHE A 23 0.98 9.02 5.22
N ASP A 24 2.07 8.44 4.73
CA ASP A 24 2.55 8.75 3.39
C ASP A 24 1.73 8.04 2.31
N THR A 25 1.61 8.69 1.16
CA THR A 25 0.93 8.17 -0.01
C THR A 25 1.96 7.79 -1.07
N VAL A 26 1.83 6.57 -1.60
CA VAL A 26 2.79 5.98 -2.53
C VAL A 26 2.08 5.50 -3.79
N LEU A 27 2.85 5.39 -4.88
CA LEU A 27 2.44 4.65 -6.06
C LEU A 27 3.02 3.24 -5.97
N ALA A 28 2.16 2.23 -6.07
CA ALA A 28 2.57 0.84 -5.96
C ALA A 28 1.81 -0.04 -6.97
N TRP A 29 2.46 -1.12 -7.36
CA TRP A 29 1.82 -2.20 -8.11
C TRP A 29 1.05 -3.07 -7.13
N LYS A 30 -0.24 -3.29 -7.39
CA LYS A 30 -1.07 -4.15 -6.55
C LYS A 30 -0.67 -5.63 -6.70
N GLU A 31 -0.33 -6.00 -7.93
CA GLU A 31 0.22 -7.29 -8.31
C GLU A 31 1.58 -7.02 -8.94
N LEU A 32 2.62 -7.72 -8.48
CA LEU A 32 3.93 -7.60 -9.09
C LEU A 32 3.84 -8.14 -10.52
N PRO A 33 4.36 -7.40 -11.52
CA PRO A 33 4.48 -7.95 -12.86
C PRO A 33 5.41 -9.17 -12.84
N GLU A 34 5.25 -10.04 -13.85
CA GLU A 34 6.07 -11.24 -14.00
C GLU A 34 7.57 -10.91 -13.97
N GLU A 35 8.38 -11.86 -13.48
CA GLU A 35 9.82 -11.69 -13.41
C GLU A 35 10.40 -11.38 -14.80
N GLY A 36 11.24 -10.33 -14.88
CA GLY A 36 11.87 -9.90 -16.12
C GLY A 36 11.13 -8.79 -16.89
N VAL A 37 9.95 -8.36 -16.44
CA VAL A 37 9.29 -7.19 -17.02
C VAL A 37 9.95 -5.90 -16.50
N ASP A 38 10.37 -5.03 -17.43
CA ASP A 38 10.89 -3.71 -17.08
C ASP A 38 9.77 -2.79 -16.59
N LEU A 39 9.75 -2.54 -15.27
CA LEU A 39 8.81 -1.65 -14.59
C LEU A 39 8.78 -0.24 -15.19
N HIS A 40 9.87 0.24 -15.79
CA HIS A 40 9.92 1.56 -16.42
C HIS A 40 9.10 1.61 -17.72
N THR A 41 8.87 0.47 -18.37
CA THR A 41 8.12 0.39 -19.64
C THR A 41 6.60 0.27 -19.45
N LEU A 42 6.14 -0.17 -18.27
CA LEU A 42 4.71 -0.33 -17.98
C LEU A 42 3.97 1.01 -17.84
N GLY A 43 4.71 2.11 -17.65
CA GLY A 43 4.13 3.43 -17.45
C GLY A 43 3.24 3.49 -16.21
N PRO A 44 2.39 4.51 -16.06
CA PRO A 44 1.49 4.62 -14.91
C PRO A 44 0.29 3.66 -14.98
N GLN A 45 0.11 2.98 -16.09
CA GLN A 45 -1.02 2.08 -16.31
C GLN A 45 -0.81 0.80 -15.50
N GLY A 46 -1.60 0.64 -14.43
CA GLY A 46 -1.50 -0.47 -13.48
C GLY A 46 -0.87 -0.08 -12.13
N LEU A 47 -0.28 1.12 -12.03
CA LEU A 47 0.02 1.71 -10.72
C LEU A 47 -1.27 2.07 -10.00
N HIS A 48 -1.28 1.79 -8.71
CA HIS A 48 -2.33 2.17 -7.79
C HIS A 48 -1.78 3.16 -6.78
N VAL A 49 -2.62 4.12 -6.40
CA VAL A 49 -2.33 4.99 -5.28
C VAL A 49 -2.67 4.22 -4.00
N ALA A 50 -1.76 4.24 -3.03
CA ALA A 50 -1.94 3.62 -1.73
C ALA A 50 -1.49 4.56 -0.62
N GLN A 51 -2.22 4.58 0.49
CA GLN A 51 -1.77 5.24 1.72
C GLN A 51 -1.24 4.18 2.67
N VAL A 52 0.00 4.37 3.14
CA VAL A 52 0.63 3.43 4.09
C VAL A 52 0.12 3.71 5.49
N GLN A 53 -0.57 2.74 6.08
CA GLN A 53 -1.22 2.85 7.39
C GLN A 53 -0.35 2.26 8.50
N ALA A 54 0.42 1.22 8.21
CA ALA A 54 1.38 0.66 9.15
C ALA A 54 2.54 -0.01 8.42
N ILE A 55 3.73 0.02 9.03
CA ILE A 55 4.91 -0.73 8.61
C ILE A 55 5.33 -1.59 9.80
N PHE A 56 5.51 -2.89 9.59
CA PHE A 56 5.78 -3.84 10.67
C PHE A 56 6.59 -5.04 10.19
N SER A 57 7.38 -5.62 11.09
CA SER A 57 8.01 -6.92 10.86
C SER A 57 7.12 -8.03 11.39
N LEU A 58 7.08 -9.17 10.70
CA LEU A 58 6.41 -10.35 11.23
C LEU A 58 7.27 -10.99 12.32
N PRO A 59 6.67 -11.50 13.40
CA PRO A 59 7.37 -12.31 14.38
C PRO A 59 7.98 -13.57 13.75
N ASP A 60 9.18 -13.97 14.21
CA ASP A 60 9.97 -15.08 13.64
C ASP A 60 9.21 -16.41 13.50
N ARG A 61 8.19 -16.65 14.33
CA ARG A 61 7.32 -17.84 14.25
C ARG A 61 6.57 -17.96 12.91
N PHE A 62 6.45 -16.87 12.15
CA PHE A 62 5.82 -16.84 10.84
C PHE A 62 6.83 -16.88 9.69
N GLY A 63 8.12 -17.05 10.00
CA GLY A 63 9.22 -17.02 9.04
C GLY A 63 10.09 -15.78 9.18
N THR A 64 11.32 -15.86 8.64
CA THR A 64 12.24 -14.73 8.56
C THR A 64 12.11 -14.09 7.18
N PHE A 65 11.80 -12.80 7.16
CA PHE A 65 11.66 -12.03 5.93
C PHE A 65 12.72 -10.93 5.88
N PRO A 66 13.38 -10.71 4.72
CA PRO A 66 14.44 -9.72 4.59
C PRO A 66 13.92 -8.26 4.64
N HIS A 67 12.60 -8.07 4.49
CA HIS A 67 11.97 -6.76 4.39
C HIS A 67 10.74 -6.66 5.31
N PRO A 68 10.44 -5.47 5.85
CA PRO A 68 9.22 -5.25 6.62
C PRO A 68 7.99 -5.30 5.70
N PHE A 69 6.85 -5.62 6.30
CA PHE A 69 5.55 -5.60 5.65
C PHE A 69 4.86 -4.26 5.88
N ALA A 70 3.91 -3.93 4.99
CA ALA A 70 3.10 -2.74 5.13
C ALA A 70 1.61 -3.08 5.03
N TYR A 71 0.81 -2.51 5.94
CA TYR A 71 -0.63 -2.41 5.74
C TYR A 71 -0.91 -1.11 5.00
N VAL A 72 -1.61 -1.21 3.88
CA VAL A 72 -1.92 -0.07 3.02
C VAL A 72 -3.40 -0.02 2.72
N GLU A 73 -3.91 1.20 2.58
CA GLU A 73 -5.24 1.45 2.08
C GLU A 73 -5.16 1.84 0.61
N TRP A 74 -5.77 1.02 -0.25
CA TRP A 74 -5.76 1.24 -1.69
C TRP A 74 -6.80 2.26 -2.12
N PHE A 75 -6.42 3.12 -3.07
CA PHE A 75 -7.33 3.97 -3.81
C PHE A 75 -7.70 3.30 -5.14
N THR A 76 -8.64 3.91 -5.85
CA THR A 76 -9.00 3.51 -7.21
C THR A 76 -7.79 3.63 -8.14
N PRO A 77 -7.64 2.73 -9.13
CA PRO A 77 -6.52 2.76 -10.06
C PRO A 77 -6.49 4.05 -10.90
N LEU A 78 -5.29 4.46 -11.33
CA LEU A 78 -5.08 5.61 -12.20
C LEU A 78 -5.57 5.31 -13.63
N ARG A 79 -6.88 5.50 -13.89
CA ARG A 79 -7.51 5.12 -15.18
C ARG A 79 -7.81 6.29 -16.10
N LYS A 80 -8.36 7.38 -15.56
CA LYS A 80 -8.83 8.52 -16.36
C LYS A 80 -8.31 9.82 -15.77
N LEU A 81 -7.77 10.66 -16.66
CA LEU A 81 -7.41 12.04 -16.34
C LEU A 81 -8.68 12.88 -16.32
N ASP A 82 -8.78 13.77 -15.34
CA ASP A 82 -9.80 14.80 -15.32
C ASP A 82 -9.43 15.91 -16.33
N ASP A 83 -10.33 16.18 -17.27
CA ASP A 83 -10.08 17.04 -18.42
C ASP A 83 -9.86 18.52 -18.01
N HIS A 84 -10.32 18.92 -16.82
CA HIS A 84 -10.19 20.29 -16.32
C HIS A 84 -8.88 20.53 -15.57
N THR A 85 -8.46 19.55 -14.77
CA THR A 85 -7.26 19.66 -13.92
C THR A 85 -6.02 19.04 -14.54
N GLY A 86 -6.18 18.15 -15.53
CA GLY A 86 -5.09 17.36 -16.08
C GLY A 86 -4.49 16.39 -15.06
N MET A 87 -5.25 16.02 -14.01
CA MET A 87 -4.82 15.14 -12.94
C MET A 87 -5.66 13.85 -12.89
N PHE A 88 -5.08 12.77 -12.37
CA PHE A 88 -5.84 11.55 -12.12
C PHE A 88 -6.74 11.74 -10.90
N LYS A 89 -8.04 11.47 -11.07
CA LYS A 89 -8.98 11.43 -9.95
C LYS A 89 -8.93 10.06 -9.29
N VAL A 90 -8.59 10.04 -8.01
CA VAL A 90 -8.60 8.83 -7.18
C VAL A 90 -9.55 8.98 -6.00
N SER A 91 -10.24 7.91 -5.64
CA SER A 91 -11.04 7.80 -4.42
C SER A 91 -10.58 6.61 -3.61
N ARG A 92 -10.80 6.62 -2.28
CA ARG A 92 -10.55 5.43 -1.45
C ARG A 92 -11.34 4.26 -2.03
N SER A 93 -10.69 3.12 -2.20
CA SER A 93 -11.38 1.91 -2.61
C SER A 93 -12.25 1.49 -1.43
N THR A 94 -13.55 1.80 -1.48
CA THR A 94 -14.50 1.17 -0.57
C THR A 94 -14.49 -0.30 -0.93
N ALA A 95 -13.79 -1.12 -0.15
CA ALA A 95 -13.81 -2.56 -0.30
C ALA A 95 -15.26 -3.02 -0.12
N ASN A 96 -15.99 -3.08 -1.22
CA ASN A 96 -17.33 -3.61 -1.27
C ASN A 96 -17.19 -5.10 -0.96
N GLN A 97 -17.69 -5.50 0.21
CA GLN A 97 -17.92 -6.87 0.68
C GLN A 97 -17.56 -8.00 -0.31
N GLN A 98 -16.28 -8.37 -0.40
CA GLN A 98 -15.90 -9.71 -0.79
C GLN A 98 -14.44 -9.92 -0.41
N GLN A 99 -14.26 -10.64 0.69
CA GLN A 99 -13.06 -11.39 0.96
C GLN A 99 -12.80 -12.26 -0.27
N LYS A 100 -11.89 -11.85 -1.15
CA LYS A 100 -11.09 -12.81 -1.90
C LYS A 100 -9.88 -13.12 -1.05
N ALA A 101 -10.10 -13.97 -0.04
CA ALA A 101 -9.04 -14.83 0.42
C ALA A 101 -8.76 -15.79 -0.74
N GLU A 102 -7.79 -15.41 -1.58
CA GLU A 102 -7.18 -16.34 -2.51
C GLU A 102 -6.28 -17.25 -1.67
N ASN A 103 -6.91 -18.26 -1.06
CA ASN A 103 -6.19 -19.40 -0.53
C ASN A 103 -5.47 -20.05 -1.71
N GLY A 104 -4.19 -19.73 -1.87
CA GLY A 104 -3.26 -20.52 -2.68
C GLY A 104 -3.18 -21.92 -2.08
N SER A 105 -4.08 -22.78 -2.53
CA SER A 105 -4.06 -24.21 -2.27
C SER A 105 -2.81 -24.80 -2.94
N TYR A 106 -1.74 -24.95 -2.18
CA TYR A 106 -0.68 -25.90 -2.53
C TYR A 106 -1.27 -27.30 -2.39
N MET A 107 -1.58 -27.95 -3.51
CA MET A 107 -1.74 -29.40 -3.57
C MET A 107 -0.65 -29.99 -4.47
N ASP A 108 -0.05 -31.04 -3.93
CA ASP A 108 1.02 -31.88 -4.45
C ASP A 108 0.91 -32.25 -5.92
N LYS A 109 2.08 -32.42 -6.54
CA LYS A 109 2.52 -33.69 -7.15
C LYS A 109 4.03 -33.79 -7.22
#